data_AF-A0AAV4P6M9-F1
#
_entry.id   AF-A0AAV4P6M9-F1
#
_cell.length_a   1.000
_cell.length_b   1.000
_cell.length_c   1.000
_cell.angle_alpha   90.00
_cell.angle_beta   90.00
_cell.angle_gamma   90.00
#
_symmetry.space_group_name_H-M   'P 1'
#
loop_
_entity.id
_entity.type
_entity.pdbx_description
1 polymer ?
#
loop_
_entity_poly.entity_id
_entity_poly.type
_entity_poly.pdbx_seq_one_letter_code
_entity_poly.pdbx_strand_id
1 'polypeptide(L)'
;MVCTLLFQTSVDKPWLLQQDGSIMNAIDSVDFWSSYKIGRQATRYGHHQFAIRIFLLSVIESVLNILYFWLVSLNEISQAENCLISKTAKSNQEIIESISQAITHYMKAISALKASTIPQHSLIFQCEYARLRSEVLGAHLQLQLACSCKNFPATSYSSSCSCSNPR
;
A
#
# COMPACT_ATOMS: atom_id res chain seq x y z
N MET A 1 -20.95 -0.74 13.52
CA MET A 1 -21.67 -0.54 12.25
C MET A 1 -21.71 0.92 11.80
N VAL A 2 -21.87 1.89 12.72
CA VAL A 2 -21.87 3.32 12.37
C VAL A 2 -20.60 3.76 11.65
N CYS A 3 -19.41 3.35 12.11
CA CYS A 3 -18.13 3.68 11.44
C CYS A 3 -18.07 3.15 9.99
N THR A 4 -18.70 2.01 9.71
CA THR A 4 -18.74 1.42 8.35
C THR A 4 -19.55 2.29 7.39
N LEU A 5 -20.72 2.77 7.84
CA LEU A 5 -21.55 3.69 7.07
C LEU A 5 -20.84 5.02 6.87
N LEU A 6 -20.15 5.50 7.91
CA LEU A 6 -19.39 6.74 7.86
C LEU A 6 -18.30 6.67 6.77
N PHE A 7 -17.50 5.60 6.76
CA PHE A 7 -16.49 5.36 5.71
C PHE A 7 -17.09 5.25 4.31
N GLN A 8 -18.28 4.62 4.17
CA GLN A 8 -18.96 4.49 2.89
C GLN A 8 -19.46 5.83 2.36
N THR A 9 -19.96 6.71 3.22
CA THR A 9 -20.48 8.03 2.82
C THR A 9 -19.39 9.05 2.47
N SER A 10 -18.14 8.80 2.85
CA SER A 10 -17.02 9.72 2.70
C SER A 10 -16.01 9.32 1.64
N VAL A 11 -16.28 8.28 0.84
CA VAL A 11 -15.40 7.83 -0.25
C VAL A 11 -15.11 8.96 -1.25
N ASP A 12 -16.14 9.74 -1.61
CA ASP A 12 -16.04 10.78 -2.65
C ASP A 12 -15.73 12.18 -2.09
N LYS A 13 -15.67 12.35 -0.76
CA LYS A 13 -15.47 13.65 -0.13
C LYS A 13 -14.06 13.73 0.48
N PRO A 14 -13.33 14.85 0.31
CA PRO A 14 -12.09 15.05 1.04
C PRO A 14 -12.43 15.04 2.53
N TRP A 15 -11.85 14.09 3.25
CA TRP A 15 -12.11 13.94 4.67
C TRP A 15 -11.61 15.18 5.42
N LEU A 16 -12.49 15.80 6.20
CA LEU A 16 -12.17 17.02 6.94
C LEU A 16 -11.40 16.64 8.22
N LEU A 17 -10.16 17.15 8.33
CA LEU A 17 -9.21 16.90 9.44
C LEU A 17 -9.80 17.09 10.85
N GLN A 18 -10.88 17.88 10.99
CA GLN A 18 -11.53 18.17 12.25
C GLN A 18 -12.34 16.98 12.81
N GLN A 19 -12.75 16.04 11.96
CA GLN A 19 -13.54 14.86 12.36
C GLN A 19 -12.68 13.68 12.82
N ASP A 20 -11.37 13.74 12.59
CA ASP A 20 -10.42 12.65 12.87
C ASP A 20 -10.31 12.33 14.35
N GLY A 21 -10.24 13.36 15.20
CA GLY A 21 -10.02 13.19 16.65
C GLY A 21 -11.20 12.52 17.35
N SER A 22 -12.43 12.90 17.00
CA SER A 22 -13.64 12.32 17.60
C SER A 22 -13.84 10.85 17.21
N ILE A 23 -13.53 10.53 15.95
CA ILE A 23 -13.64 9.16 15.44
C ILE A 23 -12.58 8.27 16.06
N MET A 24 -11.34 8.76 16.19
CA MET A 24 -10.28 8.00 16.86
C MET A 24 -10.58 7.78 18.35
N ASN A 25 -11.06 8.80 19.08
CA ASN A 25 -11.48 8.62 20.47
C ASN A 25 -12.61 7.58 20.61
N ALA A 26 -13.54 7.55 19.66
CA ALA A 26 -14.60 6.55 19.64
C ALA A 26 -14.03 5.14 19.36
N ILE A 27 -13.02 5.01 18.50
CA ILE A 27 -12.36 3.73 18.23
C ILE A 27 -11.54 3.25 19.43
N ASP A 28 -10.87 4.15 20.14
CA ASP A 28 -10.08 3.82 21.32
C ASP A 28 -10.95 3.33 22.49
N SER A 29 -12.23 3.73 22.53
CA SER A 29 -13.19 3.28 23.55
C SER A 29 -13.76 1.88 23.30
N VAL A 30 -13.42 1.24 22.18
CA VAL A 30 -14.05 0.02 21.69
C VAL A 30 -13.12 -1.18 21.87
N ASP A 31 -13.71 -2.36 22.05
CA ASP A 31 -12.97 -3.62 22.20
C ASP A 31 -12.08 -3.91 20.99
N PHE A 32 -10.96 -4.60 21.24
CA PHE A 32 -9.97 -4.96 20.24
C PHE A 32 -10.57 -5.58 18.96
N TRP A 33 -11.53 -6.50 19.09
CA TRP A 33 -12.13 -7.18 17.95
C TRP A 33 -12.99 -6.22 17.11
N SER A 34 -13.72 -5.33 17.76
CA SER A 34 -14.47 -4.29 17.08
C SER A 34 -13.58 -3.23 16.44
N SER A 35 -12.49 -2.83 17.08
CA SER A 35 -11.46 -1.96 16.48
C SER A 35 -10.85 -2.60 15.23
N TYR A 36 -10.49 -3.88 15.29
CA TYR A 36 -10.04 -4.65 14.13
C TYR A 36 -11.08 -4.69 13.00
N LYS A 37 -12.36 -4.93 13.31
CA LYS A 37 -13.46 -4.89 12.31
C LYS A 37 -13.57 -3.51 11.66
N ILE A 38 -13.44 -2.43 12.43
CA ILE A 38 -13.46 -1.05 11.93
C ILE A 38 -12.27 -0.81 11.00
N GLY A 39 -11.06 -1.21 11.39
CA GLY A 39 -9.85 -1.10 10.57
C GLY A 39 -9.98 -1.79 9.21
N ARG A 40 -10.58 -3.00 9.16
CA ARG A 40 -10.86 -3.68 7.89
C ARG A 40 -11.88 -2.96 7.00
N GLN A 41 -12.86 -2.29 7.57
CA GLN A 41 -13.81 -1.50 6.77
C GLN A 41 -13.16 -0.21 6.28
N ALA A 42 -12.29 0.40 7.09
CA ALA A 42 -11.51 1.57 6.68
C ALA A 42 -10.63 1.23 5.45
N THR A 43 -9.89 0.11 5.48
CA THR A 43 -9.09 -0.31 4.31
C THR A 43 -9.95 -0.62 3.10
N ARG A 44 -11.12 -1.25 3.28
CA ARG A 44 -12.05 -1.57 2.17
C ARG A 44 -12.54 -0.34 1.42
N TYR A 45 -12.76 0.77 2.11
CA TYR A 45 -13.25 2.01 1.53
C TYR A 45 -12.14 3.02 1.20
N GLY A 46 -10.86 2.61 1.27
CA GLY A 46 -9.71 3.45 0.91
C GLY A 46 -9.25 4.43 1.99
N HIS A 47 -9.79 4.33 3.20
CA HIS A 47 -9.43 5.18 4.35
C HIS A 47 -8.21 4.62 5.10
N HIS A 48 -7.07 4.51 4.40
CA HIS A 48 -5.89 3.82 4.91
C HIS A 48 -5.23 4.53 6.11
N GLN A 49 -5.32 5.86 6.20
CA GLN A 49 -4.80 6.63 7.35
C GLN A 49 -5.41 6.17 8.69
N PHE A 50 -6.70 5.88 8.72
CA PHE A 50 -7.37 5.35 9.91
C PHE A 50 -6.96 3.91 10.18
N ALA A 51 -6.89 3.08 9.13
CA ALA A 51 -6.48 1.69 9.26
C ALA A 51 -5.07 1.54 9.86
N ILE A 52 -4.12 2.36 9.43
CA ILE A 52 -2.75 2.38 9.97
C ILE A 52 -2.77 2.59 11.48
N ARG A 53 -3.48 3.63 11.96
CA ARG A 53 -3.54 3.94 13.39
C ARG A 53 -4.18 2.82 14.19
N ILE A 54 -5.29 2.26 13.68
CA ILE A 54 -6.01 1.16 14.33
C ILE A 54 -5.13 -0.09 14.44
N PHE A 55 -4.48 -0.49 13.34
CA PHE A 55 -3.63 -1.68 13.35
C PHE A 55 -2.37 -1.47 14.19
N LEU A 56 -1.78 -0.27 14.18
CA LEU A 56 -0.63 0.04 15.04
C LEU A 56 -0.96 -0.11 16.54
N LEU A 57 -2.10 0.44 16.99
CA LEU A 57 -2.58 0.26 18.37
C LEU A 57 -2.82 -1.22 18.68
N SER A 58 -3.46 -1.93 17.76
CA SER A 58 -3.75 -3.36 17.89
C SER A 58 -2.48 -4.22 17.97
N VAL A 59 -1.41 -3.84 17.26
CA VAL A 59 -0.12 -4.54 17.25
C VAL A 59 0.56 -4.43 18.62
N ILE A 60 0.52 -3.26 19.25
CA ILE A 60 1.11 -3.02 20.58
C ILE A 60 0.43 -3.91 21.64
N GLU A 61 -0.89 -4.09 21.54
CA GLU A 61 -1.64 -4.95 22.47
C GLU A 61 -1.46 -6.46 22.19
N SER A 62 -1.09 -6.83 20.96
CA SER A 62 -1.10 -8.22 20.48
C SER A 62 0.27 -8.89 20.40
N VAL A 63 1.31 -8.33 21.02
CA VAL A 63 2.72 -8.80 20.89
C VAL A 63 2.91 -10.29 21.20
N LEU A 64 2.06 -10.90 22.03
CA LEU A 64 2.13 -12.32 22.41
C LEU A 64 1.30 -13.27 21.53
N ASN A 65 0.54 -12.74 20.57
CA ASN A 65 -0.43 -13.54 19.81
C ASN A 65 0.08 -13.93 18.42
N ILE A 66 -0.39 -15.08 17.94
CA ILE A 66 -0.16 -15.55 16.57
C ILE A 66 -0.64 -14.56 15.49
N LEU A 67 -1.53 -13.63 15.88
CA LEU A 67 -2.06 -12.58 15.03
C LEU A 67 -1.14 -11.35 14.90
N TYR A 68 -0.04 -11.28 15.65
CA TYR A 68 0.89 -10.15 15.60
C TYR A 68 1.40 -9.90 14.17
N PHE A 69 1.98 -10.91 13.53
CA PHE A 69 2.52 -10.78 12.17
C PHE A 69 1.43 -10.52 11.13
N TRP A 70 0.22 -11.04 11.35
CA TRP A 70 -0.94 -10.71 10.53
C TRP A 70 -1.28 -9.22 10.62
N LEU A 71 -1.37 -8.65 11.82
CA LEU A 71 -1.67 -7.23 12.02
C LEU A 71 -0.56 -6.31 11.50
N VAL A 72 0.71 -6.71 11.70
CA VAL A 72 1.86 -6.02 11.11
C VAL A 72 1.73 -5.99 9.59
N SER A 73 1.38 -7.11 8.96
CA SER A 73 1.21 -7.14 7.50
C SER A 73 0.10 -6.21 7.01
N LEU A 74 -1.04 -6.15 7.71
CA LEU A 74 -2.14 -5.26 7.37
C LEU A 74 -1.78 -3.78 7.55
N ASN A 75 -0.99 -3.47 8.58
CA ASN A 75 -0.46 -2.13 8.80
C ASN A 75 0.50 -1.71 7.66
N GLU A 76 1.44 -2.57 7.29
CA GLU A 76 2.37 -2.31 6.18
C GLU A 76 1.65 -2.16 4.84
N ILE A 77 0.64 -2.99 4.52
CA ILE A 77 -0.19 -2.82 3.32
C ILE A 77 -0.93 -1.48 3.35
N SER A 78 -1.46 -1.09 4.50
CA SER A 78 -2.18 0.18 4.64
C SER A 78 -1.23 1.38 4.47
N GLN A 79 0.01 1.29 4.97
CA GLN A 79 1.04 2.30 4.73
C GLN A 79 1.40 2.40 3.24
N ALA A 80 1.56 1.25 2.56
CA ALA A 80 1.85 1.22 1.13
C ALA A 80 0.78 1.95 0.30
N GLU A 81 -0.50 1.64 0.54
CA GLU A 81 -1.60 2.30 -0.18
C GLU A 81 -1.74 3.79 0.21
N ASN A 82 -1.45 4.15 1.46
CA ASN A 82 -1.47 5.55 1.89
C ASN A 82 -0.39 6.41 1.18
N CYS A 83 0.79 5.84 0.91
CA CYS A 83 1.81 6.50 0.07
C CYS A 83 1.26 6.85 -1.31
N LEU A 84 0.49 5.93 -1.91
CA LEU A 84 -0.08 6.08 -3.27
C LEU A 84 -1.27 7.04 -3.31
N ILE A 85 -2.02 7.20 -2.23
CA ILE A 85 -3.19 8.09 -2.16
C ILE A 85 -2.82 9.58 -2.12
N SER A 86 -1.55 9.93 -1.83
CA SER A 86 -1.12 11.32 -1.74
C SER A 86 -1.50 12.14 -2.99
N LYS A 87 -2.61 12.87 -2.91
CA LYS A 87 -3.25 13.61 -4.01
C LYS A 87 -2.46 14.85 -4.46
N THR A 88 -1.25 15.04 -3.94
CA THR A 88 -0.45 16.26 -4.07
C THR A 88 0.89 16.05 -4.74
N ALA A 89 1.12 14.93 -5.44
CA ALA A 89 2.35 14.74 -6.20
C ALA A 89 2.42 15.74 -7.37
N LYS A 90 3.28 16.75 -7.25
CA LYS A 90 3.44 17.84 -8.23
C LYS A 90 4.62 17.61 -9.16
N SER A 91 5.51 16.66 -8.85
CA SER A 91 6.68 16.33 -9.65
C SER A 91 6.80 14.83 -9.96
N ASN A 92 7.39 14.49 -11.11
CA ASN A 92 7.65 13.09 -11.49
C ASN A 92 8.53 12.36 -10.47
N GLN A 93 9.44 13.08 -9.82
CA GLN A 93 10.34 12.54 -8.81
C GLN A 93 9.59 12.09 -7.54
N GLU A 94 8.63 12.89 -7.07
CA GLU A 94 7.78 12.52 -5.92
C GLU A 94 6.95 11.26 -6.18
N ILE A 95 6.48 11.09 -7.42
CA ILE A 95 5.71 9.89 -7.81
C ILE A 95 6.62 8.66 -7.78
N ILE A 96 7.83 8.76 -8.34
CA ILE A 96 8.83 7.67 -8.33
C ILE A 96 9.17 7.26 -6.90
N GLU A 97 9.40 8.24 -6.02
CA GLU A 97 9.70 8.00 -4.61
C GLU A 97 8.53 7.36 -3.87
N SER A 98 7.30 7.86 -4.08
CA SER A 98 6.09 7.30 -3.47
C SER A 98 5.86 5.83 -3.89
N ILE A 99 5.98 5.52 -5.18
CA ILE A 99 5.84 4.14 -5.67
C ILE A 99 6.93 3.24 -5.10
N SER A 100 8.18 3.72 -5.02
CA SER A 100 9.30 2.97 -4.45
C SER A 100 9.11 2.68 -2.95
N GLN A 101 8.60 3.65 -2.20
CA GLN A 101 8.23 3.48 -0.79
C GLN A 101 7.10 2.47 -0.64
N ALA A 102 6.06 2.57 -1.47
CA ALA A 102 4.93 1.62 -1.45
C ALA A 102 5.40 0.18 -1.70
N ILE A 103 6.26 -0.05 -2.71
CA ILE A 103 6.87 -1.36 -2.98
C ILE A 103 7.61 -1.89 -1.76
N THR A 104 8.40 -1.03 -1.10
CA THR A 104 9.16 -1.42 0.10
C THR A 104 8.21 -1.88 1.23
N HIS A 105 7.10 -1.17 1.43
CA HIS A 105 6.08 -1.56 2.41
C HIS A 105 5.38 -2.87 2.03
N TYR A 106 5.08 -3.12 0.74
CA TYR A 106 4.56 -4.43 0.32
C TYR A 106 5.54 -5.56 0.57
N MET A 107 6.84 -5.35 0.33
CA MET A 107 7.86 -6.39 0.60
C MET A 107 7.95 -6.74 2.09
N LYS A 108 7.83 -5.73 2.97
CA LYS A 108 7.72 -5.94 4.42
C LYS A 108 6.44 -6.71 4.77
N ALA A 109 5.31 -6.32 4.18
CA ALA A 109 4.03 -6.98 4.39
C ALA A 109 4.04 -8.45 3.98
N ILE A 110 4.61 -8.78 2.81
CA ILE A 110 4.75 -10.16 2.32
C ILE A 110 5.60 -10.99 3.28
N SER A 111 6.68 -10.42 3.79
CA SER A 111 7.54 -11.08 4.78
C SER A 111 6.77 -11.39 6.07
N ALA A 112 5.98 -10.44 6.56
CA ALA A 112 5.11 -10.63 7.72
C ALA A 112 3.98 -11.65 7.47
N LEU A 113 3.34 -11.64 6.29
CA LEU A 113 2.32 -12.63 5.92
C LEU A 113 2.88 -14.05 5.91
N LYS A 114 4.07 -14.23 5.34
CA LYS A 114 4.77 -15.52 5.34
C LYS A 114 5.08 -15.98 6.77
N ALA A 115 5.51 -15.07 7.65
CA ALA A 115 5.74 -15.37 9.07
C ALA A 115 4.45 -15.71 9.85
N SER A 116 3.31 -15.15 9.46
CA SER A 116 2.00 -15.46 10.06
C SER A 116 1.36 -16.75 9.54
N THR A 117 1.91 -17.35 8.48
CA THR A 117 1.35 -18.54 7.86
C THR A 117 1.62 -19.78 8.72
N ILE A 118 0.57 -20.54 9.01
CA ILE A 118 0.64 -21.82 9.72
C ILE A 118 0.10 -22.93 8.81
N PRO A 119 0.58 -24.18 8.93
CA PRO A 119 0.14 -25.29 8.07
C PRO A 119 -1.38 -25.54 8.08
N GLN A 120 -2.04 -25.23 9.21
CA GLN A 120 -3.49 -25.36 9.38
C GLN A 120 -4.29 -24.22 8.74
N HIS A 121 -3.67 -23.06 8.52
CA HIS A 121 -4.31 -21.89 7.93
C HIS A 121 -3.32 -21.16 7.01
N SER A 122 -3.30 -21.57 5.73
CA SER A 122 -2.37 -21.03 4.75
C SER A 122 -2.85 -19.69 4.19
N LEU A 123 -2.00 -18.65 4.25
CA LEU A 123 -2.30 -17.32 3.71
C LEU A 123 -1.81 -17.14 2.25
N ILE A 124 -1.98 -18.17 1.43
CA ILE A 124 -1.43 -18.22 0.06
C ILE A 124 -2.02 -17.11 -0.79
N PHE A 125 -3.35 -16.94 -0.77
CA PHE A 125 -4.02 -15.90 -1.54
C PHE A 125 -3.51 -14.50 -1.18
N GLN A 126 -3.38 -14.21 0.11
CA GLN A 126 -2.95 -12.90 0.61
C GLN A 126 -1.50 -12.62 0.21
N CYS A 127 -0.61 -13.62 0.33
CA CYS A 127 0.78 -13.53 -0.11
C CYS A 127 0.88 -13.27 -1.61
N GLU A 128 0.15 -14.03 -2.44
CA GLU A 128 0.18 -13.89 -3.89
C GLU A 128 -0.44 -12.58 -4.36
N TYR A 129 -1.53 -12.15 -3.73
CA TYR A 129 -2.14 -10.84 -4.01
C TYR A 129 -1.17 -9.70 -3.72
N ALA A 130 -0.53 -9.69 -2.54
CA ALA A 130 0.43 -8.66 -2.17
C ALA A 130 1.66 -8.67 -3.09
N ARG A 131 2.12 -9.85 -3.52
CA ARG A 131 3.21 -10.00 -4.49
C ARG A 131 2.85 -9.39 -5.84
N LEU A 132 1.71 -9.78 -6.41
CA LEU A 132 1.23 -9.27 -7.70
C LEU A 132 1.01 -7.75 -7.65
N ARG A 133 0.45 -7.23 -6.55
CA ARG A 133 0.28 -5.78 -6.36
C ARG A 133 1.62 -5.05 -6.38
N SER A 134 2.63 -5.59 -5.70
CA SER A 134 4.00 -5.04 -5.71
C SER A 134 4.65 -5.10 -7.10
N GLU A 135 4.47 -6.20 -7.83
CA GLU A 135 4.98 -6.36 -9.20
C GLU A 135 4.34 -5.36 -10.18
N VAL A 136 3.03 -5.15 -10.08
CA VAL A 136 2.31 -4.14 -10.88
C VAL A 136 2.85 -2.74 -10.61
N LEU A 137 3.09 -2.38 -9.34
CA LEU A 137 3.70 -1.10 -8.98
C LEU A 137 5.13 -0.98 -9.54
N GLY A 138 5.91 -2.06 -9.50
CA GLY A 138 7.23 -2.11 -10.12
C GLY A 138 7.20 -1.88 -11.63
N ALA A 139 6.22 -2.47 -12.32
CA ALA A 139 6.03 -2.25 -13.76
C ALA A 139 5.65 -0.79 -14.07
N HIS A 140 4.78 -0.17 -13.26
CA HIS A 140 4.45 1.25 -13.41
C HIS A 140 5.66 2.16 -13.16
N LEU A 141 6.49 1.85 -12.16
CA LEU A 141 7.72 2.58 -11.89
C LEU A 141 8.68 2.53 -13.08
N GLN A 142 8.90 1.33 -13.64
CA GLN A 142 9.75 1.14 -14.82
C GLN A 142 9.22 1.89 -16.03
N LEU A 143 7.91 1.86 -16.26
CA LEU A 143 7.27 2.61 -17.33
C LEU A 143 7.49 4.12 -17.16
N GLN A 144 7.32 4.65 -15.96
CA GLN A 144 7.54 6.08 -15.68
C GLN A 144 9.01 6.50 -15.89
N LEU A 145 9.96 5.65 -15.47
CA LEU A 145 11.38 5.88 -15.71
C LEU A 145 11.71 5.87 -17.21
N ALA A 146 11.18 4.90 -17.95
CA ALA A 146 11.35 4.82 -19.40
C ALA A 146 10.78 6.05 -20.13
N CYS A 147 9.60 6.52 -19.73
CA CYS A 147 8.99 7.74 -20.27
C CYS A 147 9.77 9.02 -19.91
N SER A 148 10.45 9.03 -18.76
CA SER A 148 11.29 10.16 -18.32
C SER A 148 12.64 10.20 -19.05
N CYS A 149 13.09 9.07 -19.59
CA CYS A 149 14.22 8.97 -20.50
C CYS A 149 13.89 9.51 -21.91
N LYS A 150 13.56 10.81 -22.02
CA LYS A 150 13.48 11.54 -23.31
C LYS A 150 14.84 11.74 -24.00
N ASN A 151 15.93 11.26 -23.41
CA ASN A 151 17.30 11.46 -23.86
C ASN A 151 17.96 10.16 -24.31
N PHE A 152 17.26 9.27 -25.02
CA PHE A 152 18.00 8.40 -25.93
C PHE A 152 18.52 9.27 -27.07
N PRO A 153 19.84 9.46 -27.23
CA PRO A 153 20.32 10.10 -28.44
C PRO A 153 19.93 9.18 -29.60
N ALA A 154 19.30 9.74 -30.63
CA ALA A 154 18.94 9.05 -31.87
C ALA A 154 20.16 8.46 -32.63
N THR A 155 21.33 8.35 -31.99
CA THR A 155 22.63 7.98 -32.56
C THR A 155 23.12 6.59 -32.13
N SER A 156 22.50 5.92 -31.14
CA SER A 156 22.94 4.58 -30.73
C SER A 156 22.45 3.46 -31.67
N TYR A 157 21.33 3.65 -32.36
CA TYR A 157 20.86 2.70 -33.38
C TYR A 157 21.27 3.09 -34.82
N SER A 158 21.69 4.34 -35.07
CA SER A 158 22.13 4.77 -36.41
C SER A 158 23.56 4.35 -36.75
N SER A 159 24.36 3.95 -35.76
CA SER A 159 25.76 3.53 -35.93
C SER A 159 25.91 2.01 -36.19
N SER A 160 24.85 1.22 -36.05
CA SER A 160 24.87 -0.23 -36.30
C SER A 160 24.33 -0.64 -37.68
N CYS A 161 23.59 0.24 -38.37
CA CYS A 161 23.00 -0.05 -39.69
C CYS A 161 23.77 0.55 -40.88
N SER A 162 24.96 1.10 -40.66
CA SER A 162 25.81 1.66 -41.72
C SER A 162 27.08 0.82 -41.93
N CYS A 163 26.95 -0.46 -42.26
CA CYS A 163 28.05 -1.22 -42.86
C CYS A 163 27.54 -2.50 -43.56
N SER A 164 28.04 -2.72 -44.77
CA SER A 164 27.88 -3.89 -45.66
C SER A 164 26.61 -3.99 -46.50
N ASN A 165 26.58 -3.22 -47.60
CA ASN A 165 25.88 -3.63 -48.82
C ASN A 165 26.91 -4.35 -49.72
N PRO A 166 26.81 -5.67 -49.97
CA PRO A 166 27.60 -6.31 -51.02
C PRO A 166 26.74 -6.54 -52.26
N ARG A 167 26.95 -5.72 -53.30
CA ARG A 167 27.04 -6.08 -54.73
C ARG A 167 27.10 -4.83 -55.60
#